data_AF-A0A932R998-F1
#
_entry.id   AF-A0A932R998-F1
#
_cell.length_a   1.000
_cell.length_b   1.000
_cell.length_c   1.000
_cell.angle_alpha   90.00
_cell.angle_beta   90.00
_cell.angle_gamma   90.00
#
_symmetry.space_group_name_H-M   'P 1'
#
loop_
_entity.id
_entity.type
_entity.pdbx_description
1 polymer ?
#
loop_
_entity_poly.entity_id
_entity_poly.type
_entity_poly.pdbx_seq_one_letter_code
_entity_poly.pdbx_strand_id
1 'polypeptide(L)'
;QKGKMISLATETDRTLFFDFLPLDLGTVRGFKTRFHLYTVPGQVFYEASRKLILKGADGIVFVADSQEERLDANHETIDNLKENLRDHGLDFNTIPYVLQLNKRDLPGVMAVEDLTQQLRQKGEPVVEAVAITGQGIFETLKEVAKLVLAELKKGG
;
A
#
# COMPACT_ATOMS: atom_id res chain seq x y z
N GLN A 1 -20.36 -6.62 -0.98
CA GLN A 1 -20.20 -7.14 -2.36
C GLN A 1 -18.77 -6.85 -2.79
N LYS A 2 -18.04 -7.83 -3.33
CA LYS A 2 -16.73 -7.57 -3.94
C LYS A 2 -16.98 -6.79 -5.25
N GLY A 3 -16.43 -5.58 -5.37
CA GLY A 3 -16.45 -4.84 -6.63
C GLY A 3 -15.68 -5.59 -7.72
N LYS A 4 -16.07 -5.41 -8.99
CA LYS A 4 -15.32 -5.97 -10.12
C LYS A 4 -14.05 -5.13 -10.31
N MET A 5 -12.89 -5.77 -10.29
CA MET A 5 -11.62 -5.14 -10.62
C MET A 5 -11.65 -4.65 -12.07
N ILE A 6 -11.35 -3.37 -12.29
CA ILE A 6 -11.31 -2.75 -13.62
C ILE A 6 -9.85 -2.42 -13.91
N SER A 7 -9.28 -3.08 -14.92
CA SER A 7 -7.94 -2.79 -15.45
C SER A 7 -8.08 -2.00 -16.75
N LEU A 8 -7.42 -0.85 -16.86
CA LEU A 8 -7.40 -0.01 -18.07
C LEU A 8 -6.08 -0.22 -18.82
N ALA A 9 -6.14 -0.90 -19.98
CA ALA A 9 -5.02 -0.98 -20.91
C ALA A 9 -5.16 0.14 -21.97
N THR A 10 -4.08 0.87 -22.26
CA THR A 10 -4.01 1.79 -23.40
C THR A 10 -3.40 1.11 -24.63
N GLU A 11 -3.69 1.62 -25.83
CA GLU A 11 -3.39 1.05 -27.16
C GLU A 11 -1.91 0.68 -27.44
N THR A 12 -0.96 1.09 -26.62
CA THR A 12 0.49 0.87 -26.83
C THR A 12 1.09 -0.26 -25.99
N ASP A 13 0.31 -1.31 -25.70
CA ASP A 13 0.81 -2.60 -25.21
C ASP A 13 1.63 -2.58 -23.90
N ARG A 14 1.38 -1.58 -23.04
CA ARG A 14 2.05 -1.47 -21.73
C ARG A 14 1.05 -1.09 -20.67
N THR A 15 0.75 -2.06 -19.83
CA THR A 15 -0.33 -2.03 -18.86
C THR A 15 -0.10 -0.96 -17.79
N LEU A 16 -0.93 0.08 -17.79
CA LEU A 16 -1.21 0.88 -16.61
C LEU A 16 -2.09 0.02 -15.69
N PHE A 17 -1.46 -0.75 -14.79
CA PHE A 17 -2.19 -1.52 -13.79
C PHE A 17 -2.71 -0.58 -12.71
N PHE A 18 -3.95 -0.13 -12.88
CA PHE A 18 -4.78 0.41 -11.81
C PHE A 18 -5.78 -0.68 -11.42
N ASP A 19 -5.80 -1.05 -10.15
CA ASP A 19 -6.77 -2.00 -9.61
C ASP A 19 -7.80 -1.27 -8.74
N PHE A 20 -8.96 -0.97 -9.33
CA PHE A 20 -10.08 -0.40 -8.58
C PHE A 20 -10.85 -1.49 -7.82
N LEU A 21 -10.82 -1.45 -6.48
CA LEU A 21 -11.70 -2.29 -5.67
C LEU A 21 -12.49 -1.42 -4.68
N PRO A 22 -13.74 -1.05 -5.01
CA PRO A 22 -14.60 -0.37 -4.04
C PRO A 22 -14.98 -1.37 -2.94
N LEU A 23 -14.49 -1.13 -1.74
CA LEU A 23 -14.87 -1.89 -0.56
C LEU A 23 -15.82 -1.07 0.30
N ASP A 24 -17.04 -1.60 0.41
CA ASP A 24 -18.06 -1.09 1.32
C ASP A 24 -17.80 -1.69 2.70
N LEU A 25 -17.21 -0.89 3.61
CA LEU A 25 -17.06 -1.26 5.01
C LEU A 25 -18.33 -1.02 5.82
N GLY A 26 -19.44 -0.68 5.15
CA GLY A 26 -20.70 -0.30 5.76
C GLY A 26 -20.69 1.14 6.25
N THR A 27 -21.44 1.36 7.32
CA THR A 27 -21.62 2.69 7.90
C THR A 27 -20.65 2.89 9.06
N VAL A 28 -19.68 3.80 8.91
CA VAL A 28 -18.82 4.25 10.01
C VAL A 28 -19.39 5.55 10.54
N ARG A 29 -19.90 5.54 11.79
CA ARG A 29 -20.48 6.72 12.48
C ARG A 29 -21.56 7.47 11.67
N GLY A 30 -22.43 6.74 10.96
CA GLY A 30 -23.51 7.33 10.17
C GLY A 30 -23.14 7.66 8.72
N PHE A 31 -21.86 7.58 8.34
CA PHE A 31 -21.40 7.80 6.97
C PHE A 31 -21.13 6.48 6.26
N LYS A 32 -21.64 6.35 5.02
CA LYS A 32 -21.23 5.28 4.11
C LYS A 32 -19.78 5.54 3.69
N THR A 33 -18.87 4.64 4.05
CA THR A 33 -17.45 4.79 3.73
C THR A 33 -17.10 3.91 2.53
N ARG A 34 -16.43 4.49 1.53
CA ARG A 34 -15.94 3.77 0.35
C ARG A 34 -14.43 3.94 0.26
N PHE A 35 -13.72 2.82 0.20
CA PHE A 35 -12.27 2.83 -0.06
C PHE A 35 -12.01 2.72 -1.57
N HIS A 36 -11.10 3.53 -2.07
CA HIS A 36 -10.55 3.43 -3.41
C HIS A 36 -9.10 2.98 -3.30
N LEU A 37 -8.80 1.76 -3.76
CA LEU A 37 -7.45 1.23 -3.76
C LEU A 37 -6.78 1.59 -5.09
N TYR A 38 -5.50 1.96 -5.01
CA TYR A 38 -4.66 2.23 -6.16
C TYR A 38 -3.32 1.54 -5.92
N THR A 39 -2.73 0.98 -6.98
CA THR A 39 -1.36 0.48 -6.95
C THR A 39 -0.47 1.39 -7.77
N VAL A 40 0.76 1.59 -7.30
CA VAL A 40 1.76 2.42 -7.98
C VAL A 40 2.75 1.48 -8.66
N PRO A 41 2.88 1.50 -9.99
CA PRO A 41 3.82 0.61 -10.68
C PRO A 41 5.26 1.01 -10.34
N GLY A 42 6.08 0.02 -9.94
CA GLY A 42 7.47 0.21 -9.51
C GLY A 42 8.47 0.51 -10.63
N GLN A 43 8.06 0.50 -11.91
CA GLN A 43 8.96 0.82 -13.02
C GLN A 43 9.07 2.33 -13.24
N VAL A 44 10.30 2.84 -13.28
CA VAL A 44 10.67 4.29 -13.35
C VAL A 44 10.00 5.05 -14.51
N PHE A 45 9.50 4.37 -15.55
CA PHE A 45 8.96 4.97 -16.77
C PHE A 45 7.65 5.78 -16.63
N TYR A 46 6.98 5.82 -15.47
CA TYR A 46 5.67 6.48 -15.30
C TYR A 46 5.61 7.56 -14.21
N GLU A 47 6.56 8.50 -14.18
CA GLU A 47 6.53 9.63 -13.22
C GLU A 47 5.22 10.44 -13.27
N ALA A 48 4.65 10.65 -14.46
CA ALA A 48 3.38 11.39 -14.61
C ALA A 48 2.18 10.63 -14.02
N SER A 49 2.14 9.30 -14.14
CA SER A 49 1.07 8.47 -13.57
C SER A 49 1.23 8.30 -12.06
N ARG A 50 2.47 8.24 -11.54
CA ARG A 50 2.76 8.22 -10.09
C ARG A 50 2.28 9.50 -9.40
N LYS A 51 2.46 10.66 -10.05
CA LYS A 51 1.99 11.96 -9.54
C LYS A 51 0.48 12.02 -9.35
N LEU A 52 -0.29 11.35 -10.22
CA LEU A 52 -1.75 11.38 -10.12
C LEU A 52 -2.28 10.47 -9.00
N ILE A 53 -1.60 9.36 -8.72
CA ILE A 53 -2.09 8.34 -7.78
C ILE A 53 -1.88 8.75 -6.32
N LEU A 54 -0.75 9.40 -6.00
CA LEU A 54 -0.45 9.82 -4.62
C LEU A 54 -1.16 11.12 -4.23
N LYS A 55 -1.66 11.89 -5.20
CA LYS A 55 -2.42 13.12 -4.93
C LYS A 55 -3.74 12.78 -4.23
N GLY A 56 -3.83 13.13 -2.95
CA GLY A 56 -5.01 12.88 -2.11
C GLY A 56 -5.04 11.49 -1.48
N ALA A 57 -3.89 10.82 -1.35
CA ALA A 57 -3.81 9.57 -0.60
C ALA A 57 -4.12 9.79 0.89
N ASP A 58 -5.12 9.08 1.42
CA ASP A 58 -5.47 9.10 2.84
C ASP A 58 -4.69 8.07 3.67
N GLY A 59 -4.08 7.09 3.02
CA GLY A 59 -3.33 6.02 3.65
C GLY A 59 -2.55 5.18 2.65
N ILE A 60 -1.51 4.52 3.14
CA ILE A 60 -0.54 3.78 2.33
C ILE A 60 -0.36 2.39 2.90
N VAL A 61 -0.28 1.40 2.00
CA VAL A 61 0.22 0.06 2.30
C VAL A 61 1.51 -0.11 1.51
N PHE A 62 2.62 -0.31 2.20
CA PHE A 62 3.87 -0.71 1.55
C PHE A 62 3.96 -2.23 1.53
N VAL A 63 4.05 -2.80 0.33
CA VAL A 63 4.15 -4.25 0.14
C VAL A 63 5.60 -4.62 -0.11
N ALA A 64 6.27 -5.11 0.93
CA ALA A 64 7.63 -5.59 0.87
C ALA A 64 7.71 -7.01 0.28
N ASP A 65 8.73 -7.25 -0.53
CA ASP A 65 9.13 -8.60 -0.94
C ASP A 65 10.02 -9.20 0.15
N SER A 66 9.69 -10.41 0.65
CA SER A 66 10.42 -11.00 1.78
C SER A 66 11.74 -11.69 1.42
N GLN A 67 12.08 -11.80 0.14
CA GLN A 67 13.34 -12.40 -0.31
C GLN A 67 14.54 -11.47 -0.01
N GLU A 68 15.65 -12.04 0.45
CA GLU A 68 16.84 -11.27 0.87
C GLU A 68 17.41 -10.42 -0.27
N GLU A 69 17.44 -10.96 -1.49
CA GLU A 69 17.92 -10.26 -2.69
C GLU A 69 17.05 -9.07 -3.11
N ARG A 70 15.90 -8.88 -2.46
CA ARG A 70 14.98 -7.75 -2.69
C ARG A 70 15.04 -6.69 -1.59
N LEU A 71 15.89 -6.87 -0.59
CA LEU A 71 16.04 -5.92 0.53
C LEU A 71 16.45 -4.53 0.05
N ASP A 72 17.48 -4.43 -0.79
CA ASP A 72 17.94 -3.14 -1.34
C ASP A 72 16.83 -2.44 -2.15
N ALA A 73 16.10 -3.22 -2.96
CA ALA A 73 14.97 -2.70 -3.73
C ALA A 73 13.80 -2.23 -2.84
N ASN A 74 13.56 -2.90 -1.71
CA ASN A 74 12.57 -2.46 -0.73
C ASN A 74 12.97 -1.10 -0.13
N HIS A 75 14.24 -0.93 0.26
CA HIS A 75 14.76 0.35 0.77
C HIS A 75 14.64 1.48 -0.25
N GLU A 76 15.09 1.25 -1.48
CA GLU A 76 14.98 2.23 -2.57
C GLU A 76 13.52 2.66 -2.80
N THR A 77 12.58 1.71 -2.74
CA THR A 77 11.15 2.00 -2.92
C THR A 77 10.58 2.81 -1.76
N ILE A 78 11.01 2.57 -0.51
CA ILE A 78 10.60 3.38 0.65
C ILE A 78 11.11 4.80 0.53
N ASP A 79 12.36 4.99 0.11
CA ASP A 79 12.94 6.33 -0.03
C ASP A 79 12.25 7.09 -1.18
N ASN A 80 12.01 6.42 -2.31
CA ASN A 80 11.23 6.99 -3.40
C ASN A 80 9.80 7.35 -2.98
N LEU A 81 9.15 6.53 -2.14
CA LEU A 81 7.84 6.83 -1.57
C LEU A 81 7.87 8.12 -0.74
N LYS A 82 8.86 8.29 0.15
CA LYS A 82 9.00 9.50 0.97
C LYS A 82 9.19 10.75 0.11
N GLU A 83 10.04 10.68 -0.91
CA GLU A 83 10.24 11.76 -1.87
C GLU A 83 8.94 12.11 -2.61
N ASN A 84 8.26 11.10 -3.15
CA ASN A 84 7.02 11.31 -3.87
C ASN A 84 5.93 11.93 -2.98
N LEU A 85 5.81 11.52 -1.71
CA LEU A 85 4.84 12.12 -0.78
C LEU A 85 5.15 13.60 -0.54
N ARG A 86 6.43 13.92 -0.28
CA ARG A 86 6.89 15.29 -0.08
C ARG A 86 6.56 16.17 -1.29
N ASP A 87 6.79 15.66 -2.50
CA ASP A 87 6.50 16.39 -3.74
C ASP A 87 5.00 16.69 -3.93
N HIS A 88 4.12 15.97 -3.24
CA HIS A 88 2.67 16.19 -3.22
C HIS A 88 2.18 16.91 -1.96
N GLY A 89 3.09 17.41 -1.12
CA GLY A 89 2.76 18.10 0.13
C GLY A 89 2.20 17.16 1.21
N LEU A 90 2.44 15.86 1.09
CA LEU A 90 2.08 14.86 2.10
C LEU A 90 3.30 14.55 2.96
N ASP A 91 3.10 14.43 4.27
CA ASP A 91 4.15 14.06 5.21
C ASP A 91 4.10 12.55 5.50
N PHE A 92 5.19 11.85 5.15
CA PHE A 92 5.34 10.43 5.41
C PHE A 92 5.18 10.09 6.90
N ASN A 93 5.56 10.99 7.82
CA ASN A 93 5.47 10.72 9.26
C ASN A 93 4.04 10.72 9.78
N THR A 94 3.14 11.49 9.17
CA THR A 94 1.76 11.65 9.65
C THR A 94 0.76 10.79 8.88
N ILE A 95 1.01 10.51 7.59
CA ILE A 95 0.07 9.72 6.79
C ILE A 95 -0.10 8.30 7.34
N PRO A 96 -1.33 7.76 7.47
CA PRO A 96 -1.57 6.37 7.79
C PRO A 96 -0.75 5.41 6.91
N TYR A 97 -0.02 4.50 7.53
CA TYR A 97 0.93 3.63 6.85
C TYR A 97 0.90 2.24 7.48
N VAL A 98 0.96 1.19 6.65
CA VAL A 98 1.07 -0.22 7.06
C VAL A 98 2.16 -0.89 6.23
N LEU A 99 2.99 -1.71 6.89
CA LEU A 99 3.99 -2.54 6.24
C LEU A 99 3.43 -3.95 6.06
N GLN A 100 3.34 -4.44 4.82
CA GLN A 100 2.95 -5.81 4.50
C GLN A 100 4.17 -6.59 4.02
N LEU A 101 4.56 -7.64 4.72
CA LEU A 101 5.64 -8.54 4.33
C LEU A 101 5.07 -9.67 3.47
N ASN A 102 5.19 -9.54 2.15
CA ASN A 102 4.58 -10.47 1.20
C ASN A 102 5.56 -11.56 0.76
N LYS A 103 5.02 -12.61 0.10
CA LYS A 103 5.74 -13.78 -0.40
C LYS A 103 6.31 -14.68 0.71
N ARG A 104 5.63 -14.75 1.86
CA ARG A 104 6.03 -15.61 2.99
C ARG A 104 6.02 -17.10 2.68
N ASP A 105 5.46 -17.49 1.52
CA ASP A 105 5.43 -18.86 1.01
C ASP A 105 6.75 -19.31 0.37
N LEU A 106 7.64 -18.39 0.00
CA LEU A 106 8.87 -18.72 -0.69
C LEU A 106 9.93 -19.29 0.28
N PRO A 107 10.70 -20.30 -0.15
CA PRO A 107 11.82 -20.79 0.65
C PRO A 107 12.93 -19.74 0.71
N GLY A 108 13.65 -19.68 1.84
CA GLY A 108 14.81 -18.79 1.99
C GLY A 108 14.47 -17.30 2.13
N VAL A 109 13.21 -16.95 2.39
CA VAL A 109 12.86 -15.57 2.76
C VAL A 109 13.43 -15.18 4.12
N MET A 110 13.67 -13.89 4.31
CA MET A 110 14.16 -13.35 5.58
C MET A 110 13.17 -13.66 6.73
N ALA A 111 13.69 -13.77 7.96
CA ALA A 111 12.84 -13.87 9.14
C ALA A 111 11.98 -12.61 9.29
N VAL A 112 10.78 -12.76 9.86
CA VAL A 112 9.81 -11.67 10.02
C VAL A 112 10.41 -10.56 10.87
N GLU A 113 11.06 -10.94 11.96
CA GLU A 113 11.68 -10.05 12.93
C GLU A 113 12.79 -9.24 12.26
N ASP A 114 13.68 -9.90 11.51
CA ASP A 114 14.80 -9.26 10.83
C ASP A 114 14.31 -8.29 9.75
N LEU A 115 13.40 -8.73 8.88
CA LEU A 115 12.85 -7.88 7.81
C LEU A 115 12.05 -6.70 8.39
N THR A 116 11.34 -6.91 9.49
CA THR A 116 10.65 -5.84 10.22
C THR A 116 11.64 -4.83 10.77
N GLN A 117 12.75 -5.27 11.36
CA GLN A 117 13.78 -4.36 11.87
C GLN A 117 14.40 -3.53 10.75
N GLN A 118 14.59 -4.10 9.56
CA GLN A 118 15.13 -3.37 8.41
C GLN A 118 14.14 -2.36 7.82
N LEU A 119 12.87 -2.75 7.65
CA LEU A 119 11.92 -1.99 6.83
C LEU A 119 10.95 -1.11 7.62
N ARG A 120 10.74 -1.36 8.91
CA ARG A 120 9.77 -0.58 9.70
C ARG A 120 10.27 0.85 9.91
N GLN A 121 9.43 1.84 9.63
CA GLN A 121 9.85 3.24 9.55
C GLN A 121 9.46 4.08 10.77
N LYS A 122 8.25 3.91 11.31
CA LYS A 122 7.70 4.82 12.33
C LYS A 122 6.77 4.15 13.35
N GLY A 123 6.84 2.83 13.49
CA GLY A 123 6.02 2.09 14.46
C GLY A 123 4.68 1.60 13.89
N GLU A 124 4.51 1.62 12.58
CA GLU A 124 3.34 1.10 11.87
C GLU A 124 3.04 -0.37 12.18
N PRO A 125 1.78 -0.81 11.98
CA PRO A 125 1.43 -2.22 11.94
C PRO A 125 2.22 -2.95 10.85
N VAL A 126 2.61 -4.17 11.16
CA VAL A 126 3.30 -5.08 10.25
C VAL A 126 2.44 -6.32 10.08
N VAL A 127 2.18 -6.70 8.83
CA VAL A 127 1.31 -7.85 8.50
C VAL A 127 2.04 -8.77 7.54
N GLU A 128 2.09 -10.06 7.88
CA GLU A 128 2.58 -11.09 6.98
C GLU A 128 1.54 -11.46 5.93
N ALA A 129 1.98 -11.67 4.68
CA ALA A 129 1.08 -11.98 3.58
C ALA A 129 1.65 -13.04 2.62
N VAL A 130 0.71 -13.80 2.06
CA VAL A 130 0.91 -14.63 0.87
C VAL A 130 -0.19 -14.23 -0.10
N ALA A 131 0.11 -13.24 -0.95
CA ALA A 131 -0.89 -12.63 -1.82
C ALA A 131 -1.58 -13.65 -2.75
N ILE A 132 -0.86 -14.68 -3.19
CA ILE A 132 -1.38 -15.71 -4.09
C ILE A 132 -2.46 -16.60 -3.43
N THR A 133 -2.44 -16.74 -2.10
CA THR A 133 -3.47 -17.46 -1.34
C THR A 133 -4.47 -16.52 -0.68
N GLY A 134 -4.21 -15.21 -0.72
CA GLY A 134 -5.01 -14.18 -0.06
C GLY A 134 -4.75 -14.03 1.44
N GLN A 135 -3.79 -14.77 2.01
CA GLN A 135 -3.39 -14.62 3.40
C GLN A 135 -2.82 -13.21 3.65
N GLY A 136 -3.21 -12.59 4.77
CA GLY A 136 -2.73 -11.26 5.17
C GLY A 136 -3.34 -10.07 4.42
N ILE A 137 -4.02 -10.29 3.29
CA ILE A 137 -4.54 -9.19 2.45
C ILE A 137 -5.68 -8.42 3.14
N PHE A 138 -6.67 -9.14 3.67
CA PHE A 138 -7.79 -8.50 4.38
C PHE A 138 -7.37 -7.87 5.69
N GLU A 139 -6.38 -8.45 6.38
CA GLU A 139 -5.83 -7.92 7.61
C GLU A 139 -5.09 -6.61 7.36
N THR A 140 -4.20 -6.59 6.37
CA THR A 140 -3.48 -5.39 5.91
C THR A 140 -4.44 -4.26 5.58
N LEU A 141 -5.47 -4.56 4.79
CA LEU A 141 -6.49 -3.58 4.44
C LEU A 141 -7.25 -3.06 5.67
N LYS A 142 -7.61 -3.95 6.60
CA LYS A 142 -8.33 -3.58 7.81
C LYS A 142 -7.49 -2.65 8.69
N GLU A 143 -6.20 -2.91 8.82
CA GLU A 143 -5.29 -2.07 9.59
C GLU A 143 -5.14 -0.67 8.97
N VAL A 144 -4.89 -0.57 7.66
CA VAL A 144 -4.77 0.76 7.03
C VAL A 144 -6.10 1.53 7.10
N ALA A 145 -7.24 0.85 6.88
CA ALA A 145 -8.56 1.47 7.00
C ALA A 145 -8.83 1.97 8.42
N LYS A 146 -8.45 1.20 9.44
CA LYS A 146 -8.57 1.60 10.85
C LYS A 146 -7.74 2.86 11.15
N LEU A 147 -6.51 2.94 10.64
CA LEU A 147 -5.64 4.10 10.80
C LEU A 147 -6.20 5.35 10.10
N VAL A 148 -6.64 5.22 8.84
CA VAL A 148 -7.29 6.30 8.08
C VAL A 148 -8.52 6.83 8.81
N LEU A 149 -9.41 5.92 9.24
CA LEU A 149 -10.61 6.28 9.99
C LEU A 149 -10.30 6.88 11.37
N ALA A 150 -9.16 6.56 11.97
CA ALA A 150 -8.73 7.19 13.22
C ALA A 150 -8.24 8.62 12.99
N GLU A 151 -7.54 8.87 11.89
CA GLU A 151 -7.02 10.20 11.55
C GLU A 151 -8.15 11.17 11.14
N LEU A 152 -9.11 10.69 10.33
CA LEU A 152 -10.31 11.46 9.97
C LEU A 152 -11.14 11.90 11.19
N LYS A 153 -11.04 11.20 12.33
CA LYS A 153 -11.73 11.59 13.58
C LYS A 153 -11.03 12.69 14.37
N LYS A 154 -9.75 12.97 14.10
CA LYS A 154 -9.00 14.01 14.81
C LYS A 154 -9.12 15.37 14.11
N GLY A 155 -9.30 15.35 12.79
CA GLY A 155 -9.37 16.54 11.95
C GLY A 155 -10.78 17.14 11.77
N GLY A 156 -11.82 16.52 12.36
CA GLY A 156 -13.19 17.04 12.39
C GLY A 156 -13.68 17.19 13.81
#